data_AF-A0A6J6PBE9-F1
#
_entry.id   AF-A0A6J6PBE9-F1
#
_cell.length_a   1.000
_cell.length_b   1.000
_cell.length_c   1.000
_cell.angle_alpha   90.00
_cell.angle_beta   90.00
_cell.angle_gamma   90.00
#
_symmetry.space_group_name_H-M   'P 1'
#
loop_
_entity.id
_entity.type
_entity.pdbx_description
1 polymer ?
#
loop_
_entity_poly.entity_id
_entity_poly.type
_entity_poly.pdbx_seq_one_letter_code
_entity_poly.pdbx_strand_id
1 'polypeptide(L)' 'MKNIGSSDLAVSSLCLGGNPFGWGASKEESFEVLDKYVAAGGNFIDTADVYSQWKPGNVGGESETIIGAWMKA' A
#
# COMPACT_ATOMS: atom_id res chain seq x y z
N MET A 1 0.96 1.22 18.76
CA MET A 1 2.04 0.62 17.94
C MET A 1 2.41 -0.73 18.51
N LYS A 2 2.85 -1.66 17.67
CA LYS A 2 3.36 -2.98 18.03
C LYS A 2 4.70 -3.23 17.35
N ASN A 3 5.61 -3.92 18.02
CA ASN A 3 6.89 -4.30 17.41
C ASN A 3 6.72 -5.54 16.54
N ILE A 4 7.42 -5.61 15.42
CA ILE A 4 7.47 -6.82 14.59
C ILE A 4 8.48 -7.79 15.19
N GLY A 5 7.99 -8.89 15.78
CA GLY A 5 8.85 -9.91 16.39
C GLY A 5 9.78 -9.31 17.44
N SER A 6 11.07 -9.60 17.32
CA SER A 6 12.14 -9.04 18.17
C SER A 6 12.85 -7.82 17.56
N SER A 7 12.29 -7.20 16.52
CA SER A 7 12.88 -6.02 15.88
C SER A 7 12.44 -4.72 16.58
N ASP A 8 13.19 -3.64 16.30
CA ASP A 8 12.86 -2.29 16.75
C ASP A 8 11.83 -1.58 15.84
N LEU A 9 11.27 -2.28 14.84
CA LEU A 9 10.25 -1.73 13.95
C LEU A 9 8.90 -1.64 14.69
N ALA A 10 8.53 -0.43 15.07
CA ALA A 10 7.22 -0.13 15.66
C ALA A 10 6.19 0.22 14.57
N VAL A 11 5.20 -0.66 14.38
CA VAL A 11 4.15 -0.50 13.36
C VAL A 11 2.76 -0.29 13.95
N SER A 12 1.85 0.29 13.17
CA SER A 12 0.44 0.39 13.52
C SER A 12 -0.18 -1.01 13.65
N SER A 13 -1.18 -1.16 14.53
CA SER A 13 -1.86 -2.46 14.74
C SER A 13 -2.61 -2.96 13.50
N LEU A 14 -2.92 -2.05 12.56
CA LEU A 14 -3.52 -2.35 11.27
C LEU A 14 -2.51 -2.06 10.17
N CYS A 15 -2.33 -3.03 9.27
CA CYS A 15 -1.57 -2.90 8.04
C CYS A 15 -2.53 -2.56 6.88
N LEU A 16 -2.15 -1.59 6.05
CA LEU A 16 -2.87 -1.25 4.83
C LEU A 16 -2.35 -2.10 3.67
N GLY A 17 -3.15 -3.07 3.21
CA GLY A 17 -2.83 -3.89 2.05
C GLY A 17 -3.06 -3.14 0.73
N GLY A 18 -2.02 -3.07 -0.11
CA GLY A 18 -2.01 -2.36 -1.38
C GLY A 18 -2.52 -3.17 -2.58
N ASN A 19 -2.91 -4.43 -2.41
CA ASN A 19 -3.37 -5.27 -3.53
C ASN A 19 -4.46 -4.63 -4.42
N PRO A 20 -5.44 -3.85 -3.91
CA PRO A 20 -6.43 -3.18 -4.76
C PRO A 20 -5.89 -2.05 -5.64
N PHE A 21 -4.72 -1.47 -5.33
CA PHE A 21 -4.21 -0.30 -6.02
C PHE A 21 -3.90 -0.61 -7.49
N GLY A 22 -4.56 0.09 -8.41
CA GLY A 22 -4.36 -0.03 -9.85
C GLY A 22 -5.30 -1.01 -10.56
N TRP A 23 -6.10 -1.80 -9.86
CA TRP A 23 -7.15 -2.64 -10.49
C TRP A 23 -8.53 -2.51 -9.83
N GLY A 24 -8.56 -2.33 -8.50
CA GLY A 24 -9.77 -2.15 -7.70
C GLY A 24 -9.98 -0.71 -7.24
N ALA A 25 -8.91 0.09 -7.19
CA ALA A 25 -8.92 1.52 -6.98
C ALA A 25 -8.05 2.20 -8.04
N SER A 26 -8.49 3.36 -8.55
CA SER A 26 -7.68 4.21 -9.41
C SER A 26 -6.44 4.70 -8.68
N LYS A 27 -5.50 5.32 -9.40
CA LYS A 27 -4.33 5.95 -8.78
C LYS A 27 -4.75 7.03 -7.78
N GLU A 28 -5.71 7.87 -8.17
CA GLU A 28 -6.23 8.97 -7.36
C GLU A 28 -6.94 8.45 -6.11
N GLU A 29 -7.80 7.44 -6.24
CA GLU A 29 -8.47 6.79 -5.12
C GLU A 29 -7.45 6.11 -4.17
N SER A 30 -6.41 5.51 -4.73
CA SER A 30 -5.34 4.90 -3.95
C SER A 30 -4.57 5.94 -3.13
N PHE A 31 -4.29 7.12 -3.71
CA PHE A 31 -3.66 8.23 -3.01
C PHE A 31 -4.54 8.73 -1.86
N GLU A 32 -5.85 8.90 -2.10
CA GLU A 32 -6.77 9.31 -1.04
C GLU A 32 -6.82 8.31 0.13
N VAL A 33 -6.76 7.00 -0.17
CA VAL A 33 -6.73 5.95 0.85
C VAL A 33 -5.41 6.01 1.64
N LEU A 34 -4.27 6.14 0.95
CA LEU A 34 -2.95 6.27 1.56
C LEU A 34 -2.88 7.50 2.47
N ASP A 35 -3.34 8.66 2.00
CA ASP A 35 -3.38 9.91 2.77
C ASP A 35 -4.24 9.77 4.02
N LYS A 36 -5.46 9.21 3.89
CA LYS A 36 -6.36 9.00 5.03
C LYS A 36 -5.77 8.03 6.04
N TYR A 37 -5.11 6.96 5.57
CA TYR A 37 -4.47 5.99 6.45
C TYR A 37 -3.32 6.59 7.26
N VAL A 38 -2.44 7.36 6.61
CA VAL A 38 -1.32 8.04 7.28
C VAL A 38 -1.83 9.13 8.22
N ALA A 39 -2.83 9.91 7.80
CA ALA A 39 -3.46 10.93 8.65
C ALA A 39 -4.10 10.34 9.91
N ALA A 40 -4.59 9.09 9.84
CA ALA A 40 -5.10 8.34 10.98
C ALA A 40 -3.99 7.73 11.88
N GLY A 41 -2.71 7.98 11.58
CA GLY A 41 -1.56 7.46 12.34
C GLY A 41 -1.07 6.08 11.88
N GLY A 42 -1.51 5.60 10.71
CA GLY A 42 -1.00 4.40 10.10
C GLY A 42 0.43 4.56 9.58
N ASN A 43 1.25 3.52 9.70
CA ASN A 43 2.62 3.53 9.18
C ASN A 43 3.07 2.19 8.57
N PHE A 44 2.13 1.27 8.35
CA PHE A 44 2.42 -0.07 7.87
C PHE A 44 1.63 -0.37 6.59
N ILE A 45 2.34 -0.35 5.47
CA ILE A 45 1.77 -0.56 4.13
C ILE A 45 2.38 -1.83 3.56
N ASP A 46 1.54 -2.69 2.99
CA ASP A 46 1.91 -3.98 2.40
C ASP A 46 1.69 -3.96 0.89
N THR A 47 2.65 -4.50 0.14
CA THR A 47 2.65 -4.55 -1.33
C THR A 47 3.47 -5.74 -1.82
N ALA A 48 3.31 -6.13 -3.08
CA ALA A 48 4.19 -7.09 -3.74
C ALA A 48 4.31 -6.83 -5.24
N ASP A 49 5.38 -7.35 -5.83
CA ASP A 49 5.66 -7.38 -7.27
C ASP A 49 4.54 -8.06 -8.09
N VAL A 50 3.87 -9.07 -7.52
CA VAL A 50 2.80 -9.82 -8.20
C VAL A 50 1.39 -9.26 -7.96
N TYR A 51 1.24 -8.21 -7.15
CA TYR A 51 -0.09 -7.68 -6.84
C TYR A 51 -0.80 -7.21 -8.09
N SER A 52 -2.04 -7.69 -8.26
CA SER A 52 -2.90 -7.46 -9.43
C SER A 52 -2.51 -8.19 -10.72
N GLN A 53 -1.42 -8.96 -10.77
CA GLN A 53 -0.95 -9.64 -11.99
C GLN A 53 -2.01 -10.58 -12.61
N TRP A 54 -2.90 -11.15 -11.79
CA TRP A 54 -3.97 -12.02 -12.24
C TRP A 54 -5.05 -11.29 -13.06
N LYS A 55 -5.14 -9.96 -12.98
CA LYS A 55 -6.17 -9.17 -13.63
C LYS A 55 -5.82 -8.98 -15.11
N PRO A 56 -6.73 -9.27 -16.06
CA PRO A 56 -6.47 -9.01 -17.48
C PRO A 56 -6.13 -7.53 -17.74
N GLY A 57 -4.99 -7.30 -18.39
CA GLY A 57 -4.45 -5.96 -18.67
C GLY A 57 -3.36 -5.51 -17.71
N ASN A 58 -3.19 -6.19 -16.58
CA ASN A 58 -2.12 -5.94 -15.61
C ASN A 58 -0.94 -6.88 -15.84
N VAL A 59 0.24 -6.45 -15.39
CA VAL A 59 1.50 -7.19 -15.48
C VAL A 59 2.12 -7.51 -14.12
N GLY A 60 1.60 -6.91 -13.04
CA GLY A 60 2.22 -6.94 -11.71
C GLY A 60 3.03 -5.66 -11.45
N GLY A 61 3.19 -5.33 -10.17
CA GLY A 61 3.92 -4.14 -9.71
C GLY A 61 3.10 -2.85 -9.80
N GLU A 62 1.81 -2.92 -10.17
CA GLU A 62 0.93 -1.75 -10.20
C GLU A 62 0.81 -1.10 -8.82
N SER A 63 0.66 -1.91 -7.77
CA SER A 63 0.60 -1.45 -6.37
C SER A 63 1.90 -0.71 -5.98
N GLU A 64 3.07 -1.30 -6.25
CA GLU A 64 4.37 -0.68 -5.94
C GLU A 64 4.58 0.61 -6.73
N THR A 65 4.15 0.64 -8.00
CA THR A 65 4.24 1.82 -8.85
C THR A 65 3.39 2.98 -8.32
N ILE A 66 2.16 2.69 -7.88
CA ILE A 66 1.26 3.68 -7.29
C ILE A 66 1.81 4.19 -5.96
N ILE A 67 2.24 3.30 -5.05
CA ILE A 67 2.84 3.69 -3.77
C ILE A 67 4.09 4.53 -4.00
N GLY A 68 4.97 4.13 -4.93
CA GLY A 68 6.17 4.88 -5.27
C GLY A 68 5.89 6.24 -5.91
N ALA A 69 4.77 6.40 -6.62
CA ALA A 69 4.33 7.69 -7.11
C ALA A 69 3.79 8.59 -5.98
N TRP A 70 3.05 8.01 -5.03
CA TRP A 70 2.53 8.72 -3.86
C TRP A 70 3.65 9.23 -2.97
N MET A 71 4.68 8.41 -2.71
CA MET A 71 5.84 8.80 -1.89
C MET A 71 6.66 9.96 -2.47
N LYS A 72 6.54 10.23 -3.78
CA LYS A 72 7.25 11.32 -4.47
C LYS A 72 6.44 12.62 -4.56
N ALA A 73 5.15 12.55 -4.25
CA ALA A 73 4.21 13.66 -4.40
C ALA A 73 4.38 14.73 -3.31
#